data_AF-V4ADL5-F1
#
_entry.id   AF-V4ADL5-F1
#
_cell.length_a   1.000
_cell.length_b   1.000
_cell.length_c   1.000
_cell.angle_alpha   90.00
_cell.angle_beta   90.00
_cell.angle_gamma   90.00
#
_symmetry.space_group_name_H-M   'P 1'
#
loop_
_entity.id
_entity.type
_entity.pdbx_description
1 polymer ?
#
loop_
_entity_poly.entity_id
_entity_poly.type
_entity_poly.pdbx_seq_one_letter_code
_entity_poly.pdbx_strand_id
1 'polypeptide(L)'
;MHHSTSETVKHTMTSSDCDTRPTNLLIKKIFPSNPVLMCICGSSGSGKIHLTFNMLTTPKLLDFDSLYIYTTTPEQSYYQFLKALEYLPKKDVQDIFQYYEDNEEEVEIKDIIENFIKAKNPSFIPTDIKVFLTKIVNDLDLSNIDSNRKNFIVFDDCVAQRTAQQEFFTSLYIPITIFLRNGCNVH
;
A
#
# COMPACT_ATOMS: atom_id res chain seq x y z
N MET A 1 21.92 -57.73 -21.99
CA MET A 1 21.58 -56.65 -21.05
C MET A 1 22.40 -55.43 -21.45
N HIS A 2 21.70 -54.32 -21.66
CA HIS A 2 22.18 -53.10 -22.29
C HIS A 2 23.34 -52.43 -21.54
N HIS A 3 24.41 -52.09 -22.28
CA HIS A 3 25.30 -50.98 -21.97
C HIS A 3 24.82 -49.79 -22.81
N SER A 4 24.43 -48.69 -22.17
CA SER A 4 24.18 -47.40 -22.84
C SER A 4 25.27 -46.43 -22.43
N THR A 5 26.09 -46.06 -23.41
CA THR A 5 27.03 -44.94 -23.39
C THR A 5 26.29 -43.63 -23.62
N SER A 6 26.75 -42.60 -22.92
CA SER A 6 26.29 -41.21 -23.01
C SER A 6 26.68 -40.59 -24.34
N GLU A 7 25.71 -39.98 -25.05
CA GLU A 7 25.96 -39.05 -26.15
C GLU A 7 25.36 -37.68 -25.82
N THR A 8 26.23 -36.67 -25.92
CA THR A 8 26.00 -35.25 -25.70
C THR A 8 25.40 -34.63 -26.97
N VAL A 9 24.20 -34.05 -26.90
CA VAL A 9 23.66 -33.21 -27.98
C VAL A 9 23.68 -31.75 -27.52
N LYS A 10 24.57 -30.98 -28.17
CA LYS A 10 24.66 -29.53 -28.08
C LYS A 10 23.40 -28.91 -28.71
N HIS A 11 22.68 -28.07 -27.98
CA HIS A 11 21.74 -27.13 -28.57
C HIS A 11 22.28 -25.70 -28.50
N THR A 12 22.59 -25.21 -29.69
CA THR A 12 23.00 -23.86 -30.07
C THR A 12 21.97 -22.83 -29.61
N MET A 13 22.42 -21.76 -28.94
CA MET A 13 21.58 -20.58 -28.69
C MET A 13 21.41 -19.80 -30.00
N THR A 14 20.20 -19.76 -30.53
CA THR A 14 19.81 -18.81 -31.58
C THR A 14 19.12 -17.62 -30.94
N SER A 15 19.63 -16.44 -31.27
CA SER A 15 19.14 -15.13 -30.86
C SER A 15 17.80 -14.80 -31.52
N SER A 16 16.69 -15.16 -30.88
CA SER A 16 15.38 -14.57 -31.13
C SER A 16 14.45 -15.07 -30.03
N ASP A 17 14.23 -14.25 -29.02
CA ASP A 17 13.00 -14.21 -28.22
C ASP A 17 13.17 -13.05 -27.24
N CYS A 18 13.07 -11.83 -27.77
CA CYS A 18 12.74 -10.66 -26.97
C CYS A 18 11.31 -10.87 -26.44
N ASP A 19 11.23 -11.61 -25.34
CA ASP A 19 10.00 -12.04 -24.70
C ASP A 19 9.28 -10.82 -24.11
N THR A 20 8.43 -10.21 -24.93
CA THR A 20 7.41 -9.23 -24.55
C THR A 20 6.31 -9.94 -23.76
N ARG A 21 6.65 -10.55 -22.62
CA ARG A 21 5.64 -10.99 -21.65
C ARG A 21 4.89 -9.75 -21.17
N PRO A 22 3.55 -9.78 -21.09
CA PRO A 22 2.80 -8.66 -20.56
C PRO A 22 3.21 -8.50 -19.10
N THR A 23 3.86 -7.38 -18.79
CA THR A 23 4.26 -6.94 -17.44
C THR A 23 3.14 -7.13 -16.41
N ASN A 24 1.88 -7.01 -16.85
CA ASN A 24 0.68 -7.26 -16.04
C ASN A 24 0.57 -8.68 -15.46
N LEU A 25 1.02 -9.73 -16.16
CA LEU A 25 0.96 -11.11 -15.65
C LEU A 25 2.04 -11.36 -14.58
N LEU A 26 3.17 -10.66 -14.68
CA LEU A 26 4.28 -10.74 -13.74
C LEU A 26 3.96 -9.99 -12.45
N ILE A 27 3.32 -8.81 -12.54
CA ILE A 27 2.85 -8.03 -11.37
C ILE A 27 1.84 -8.85 -10.54
N LYS A 28 0.89 -9.53 -11.18
CA LYS A 28 -0.06 -10.44 -10.51
C LYS A 28 0.60 -11.61 -9.79
N LYS A 29 1.84 -11.95 -10.15
CA LYS A 29 2.60 -13.08 -9.59
C LYS A 29 3.54 -12.66 -8.45
N ILE A 30 3.84 -11.35 -8.34
CA ILE A 30 4.74 -10.80 -7.31
C ILE A 30 4.00 -10.58 -5.99
N PHE A 31 2.74 -10.16 -6.03
CA PHE A 31 1.90 -10.05 -4.85
C PHE A 31 1.08 -11.34 -4.70
N PRO A 32 1.34 -12.16 -3.67
CA PRO A 32 0.50 -13.33 -3.41
C PRO A 32 -0.93 -12.88 -3.10
N SER A 33 -1.89 -13.80 -3.19
CA SER A 33 -3.22 -13.65 -2.60
C SER A 33 -3.19 -13.46 -1.08
N ASN A 34 -2.03 -13.67 -0.45
CA ASN A 34 -1.81 -13.37 0.96
C ASN A 34 -1.74 -11.85 1.17
N PRO A 35 -2.41 -11.32 2.21
CA PRO A 35 -2.25 -9.93 2.64
C PRO A 35 -0.79 -9.51 2.78
N VAL A 36 -0.49 -8.31 2.29
CA VAL A 36 0.79 -7.65 2.53
C VAL A 36 0.66 -6.81 3.79
N LEU A 37 1.57 -7.02 4.74
CA LEU A 37 1.63 -6.26 5.99
C LEU A 37 2.69 -5.18 5.87
N MET A 38 2.37 -3.97 6.28
CA MET A 38 3.29 -2.85 6.35
C MET A 38 3.32 -2.30 7.78
N CYS A 39 4.52 -2.18 8.35
CA CYS A 39 4.73 -1.48 9.60
C CYS A 39 5.82 -0.43 9.42
N ILE A 40 5.50 0.79 9.83
CA ILE A 40 6.39 1.94 9.72
C ILE A 40 6.70 2.42 11.13
N CYS A 41 7.96 2.32 11.50
CA CYS A 41 8.47 2.62 12.83
C CYS A 41 9.46 3.77 12.75
N GLY A 42 9.47 4.65 13.75
CA GLY A 42 10.38 5.79 13.79
C GLY A 42 9.97 6.80 14.85
N SER A 43 10.90 7.67 15.24
CA SER A 43 10.65 8.73 16.23
C SER A 43 9.49 9.65 15.80
N SER A 44 8.88 10.35 16.75
CA SER A 44 7.95 11.42 16.42
C SER A 44 8.64 12.46 15.51
N GLY A 45 7.91 13.02 14.55
CA GLY A 45 8.45 13.97 13.57
C GLY A 45 9.37 13.39 12.49
N SER A 46 9.58 12.08 12.42
CA SER A 46 10.48 11.45 11.40
C SER A 46 9.89 11.36 9.98
N GLY A 47 8.72 11.95 9.73
CA GLY A 47 8.06 11.91 8.42
C GLY A 47 7.38 10.58 8.08
N LYS A 48 7.11 9.72 9.07
CA LYS A 48 6.41 8.43 8.89
C LYS A 48 5.14 8.59 8.07
N ILE A 49 4.25 9.45 8.54
CA ILE A 49 2.93 9.67 7.95
C ILE A 49 3.08 10.13 6.49
N HIS A 50 3.89 11.14 6.19
CA HIS A 50 4.16 11.59 4.82
C HIS A 50 4.72 10.49 3.92
N LEU A 51 5.65 9.68 4.42
CA LEU A 51 6.18 8.55 3.66
C LEU A 51 5.09 7.50 3.39
N THR A 52 4.30 7.14 4.40
CA THR A 52 3.14 6.24 4.25
C THR A 52 2.18 6.78 3.19
N PHE A 53 1.89 8.09 3.20
CA PHE A 53 0.99 8.73 2.25
C PHE A 53 1.46 8.44 0.84
N ASN A 54 2.70 8.84 0.59
CA ASN A 54 3.31 8.80 -0.72
C ASN A 54 3.42 7.36 -1.21
N MET A 55 3.72 6.40 -0.33
CA MET A 55 3.75 4.99 -0.72
C MET A 55 2.35 4.48 -1.14
N LEU A 56 1.30 4.86 -0.41
CA LEU A 56 -0.07 4.42 -0.68
C LEU A 56 -0.69 5.13 -1.89
N THR A 57 -0.38 6.39 -2.13
CA THR A 57 -0.98 7.26 -3.16
C THR A 57 -0.11 7.44 -4.41
N THR A 58 1.14 7.01 -4.43
CA THR A 58 1.93 7.01 -5.68
C THR A 58 1.39 5.94 -6.64
N PRO A 59 0.96 6.31 -7.86
CA PRO A 59 0.47 5.35 -8.83
C PRO A 59 1.50 4.25 -9.14
N LYS A 60 1.05 3.00 -9.26
CA LYS A 60 1.86 1.82 -9.61
C LYS A 60 2.94 1.41 -8.58
N LEU A 61 3.09 2.12 -7.46
CA LEU A 61 4.07 1.77 -6.43
C LEU A 61 3.58 0.61 -5.56
N LEU A 62 2.38 0.74 -5.00
CA LEU A 62 1.68 -0.32 -4.28
C LEU A 62 0.36 -0.64 -4.99
N ASP A 63 0.09 -1.92 -5.21
CA ASP A 63 -1.10 -2.42 -5.91
C ASP A 63 -1.99 -3.18 -4.92
N PHE A 64 -3.15 -2.59 -4.60
CA PHE A 64 -4.09 -3.13 -3.61
C PHE A 64 -5.52 -2.78 -3.98
N ASP A 65 -6.43 -3.71 -3.65
CA ASP A 65 -7.88 -3.52 -3.80
C ASP A 65 -8.51 -3.20 -2.44
N SER A 66 -7.92 -3.68 -1.34
CA SER A 66 -8.38 -3.40 0.02
C SER A 66 -7.22 -2.85 0.85
N LEU A 67 -7.43 -1.70 1.49
CA LEU A 67 -6.47 -1.06 2.38
C LEU A 67 -7.02 -1.05 3.81
N TYR A 68 -6.36 -1.74 4.72
CA TYR A 68 -6.68 -1.74 6.14
C TYR A 68 -5.65 -0.89 6.89
N ILE A 69 -6.12 0.04 7.70
CA ILE A 69 -5.26 0.97 8.44
C ILE A 69 -5.61 0.86 9.92
N TYR A 70 -4.60 0.50 10.69
CA TYR A 70 -4.61 0.45 12.14
C TYR A 70 -3.81 1.63 12.65
N THR A 71 -4.49 2.54 13.36
CA THR A 71 -3.87 3.75 13.91
C THR A 71 -4.58 4.13 15.20
N THR A 72 -3.87 4.71 16.16
CA THR A 72 -4.49 5.21 17.39
C THR A 72 -5.21 6.56 17.18
N THR A 73 -5.01 7.21 16.04
CA THR A 73 -5.53 8.55 15.73
C THR A 73 -6.21 8.59 14.34
N PRO A 74 -7.30 7.84 14.14
CA PRO A 74 -8.01 7.79 12.85
C PRO A 74 -8.60 9.14 12.41
N GLU A 75 -8.71 10.11 13.32
CA GLU A 75 -9.31 11.41 13.07
C GLU A 75 -8.38 12.39 12.32
N GLN A 76 -7.07 12.07 12.21
CA GLN A 76 -6.11 12.93 11.51
C GLN A 76 -6.47 13.13 10.02
N SER A 77 -6.20 14.33 9.51
CA SER A 77 -6.50 14.78 8.15
C SER A 77 -6.03 13.79 7.08
N TYR A 78 -4.78 13.32 7.20
CA TYR A 78 -4.19 12.30 6.34
C TYR A 78 -5.09 11.07 6.10
N TYR A 79 -5.74 10.54 7.14
CA TYR A 79 -6.59 9.35 7.01
C TYR A 79 -7.90 9.64 6.29
N GLN A 80 -8.38 10.88 6.37
CA GLN A 80 -9.55 11.35 5.61
C GLN A 80 -9.22 11.40 4.11
N PHE A 81 -8.00 11.84 3.75
CA PHE A 81 -7.54 11.79 2.36
C PHE A 81 -7.33 10.36 1.85
N LEU A 82 -6.78 9.46 2.67
CA LEU A 82 -6.71 8.05 2.29
C LEU A 82 -8.09 7.42 2.10
N LYS A 83 -9.08 7.82 2.90
CA LYS A 83 -10.48 7.40 2.69
C LYS A 83 -11.03 7.84 1.34
N ALA A 84 -10.55 8.95 0.79
CA ALA A 84 -10.94 9.40 -0.53
C ALA A 84 -10.51 8.44 -1.65
N LEU A 85 -9.58 7.51 -1.41
CA LEU A 85 -9.20 6.47 -2.38
C LEU A 85 -10.37 5.57 -2.79
N GLU A 86 -11.43 5.45 -1.97
CA GLU A 86 -12.66 4.72 -2.32
C GLU A 86 -13.39 5.33 -3.52
N TYR A 87 -13.13 6.60 -3.80
CA TYR A 87 -13.81 7.36 -4.84
C TYR A 87 -12.81 7.85 -5.88
N LEU A 88 -11.63 8.31 -5.44
CA LEU A 88 -10.66 9.01 -6.26
C LEU A 88 -9.44 8.14 -6.59
N PRO A 89 -8.93 8.20 -7.84
CA PRO A 89 -7.64 7.62 -8.19
C PRO A 89 -6.52 8.13 -7.28
N LYS A 90 -5.55 7.26 -7.03
CA LYS A 90 -4.34 7.55 -6.25
C LYS A 90 -3.68 8.89 -6.58
N LYS A 91 -3.53 9.21 -7.87
CA LYS A 91 -2.95 10.46 -8.34
C LYS A 91 -3.78 11.68 -7.94
N ASP A 92 -5.09 11.60 -8.11
CA ASP A 92 -5.99 12.69 -7.72
C ASP A 92 -5.90 12.92 -6.21
N VAL A 93 -5.96 11.87 -5.39
CA VAL A 93 -5.80 11.97 -3.93
C VAL A 93 -4.48 12.65 -3.53
N GLN A 94 -3.39 12.36 -4.24
CA GLN A 94 -2.12 13.03 -4.01
C GLN A 94 -2.17 14.53 -4.35
N ASP A 95 -2.81 14.89 -5.47
CA ASP A 95 -2.91 16.28 -5.92
C ASP A 95 -3.79 17.13 -4.99
N ILE A 96 -4.94 16.61 -4.53
CA ILE A 96 -5.79 17.31 -3.54
C ILE A 96 -5.13 17.39 -2.16
N PHE A 97 -4.34 16.39 -1.75
CA PHE A 97 -3.61 16.47 -0.49
C PHE A 97 -2.54 17.55 -0.52
N GLN A 98 -1.77 17.64 -1.62
CA GLN A 98 -0.78 18.72 -1.78
C GLN A 98 -1.44 20.09 -1.74
N TYR A 99 -2.57 20.25 -2.43
CA TYR A 99 -3.35 21.49 -2.38
C TYR A 99 -3.80 21.81 -0.94
N TYR A 100 -4.23 20.81 -0.18
CA TYR A 100 -4.59 21.01 1.23
C TYR A 100 -3.39 21.43 2.08
N GLU A 101 -2.22 20.80 1.95
CA GLU A 101 -1.02 21.20 2.70
C GLU A 101 -0.60 22.65 2.40
N ASP A 102 -0.78 23.10 1.16
CA ASP A 102 -0.46 24.47 0.76
C ASP A 102 -1.50 25.50 1.26
N ASN A 103 -2.70 25.07 1.69
CA ASN A 103 -3.84 25.95 2.01
C ASN A 103 -4.55 25.59 3.34
N GLU A 104 -3.90 24.82 4.24
CA GLU A 104 -4.53 24.12 5.39
C GLU A 104 -5.43 25.02 6.26
N GLU A 105 -5.10 26.30 6.42
CA GLU A 105 -5.85 27.25 7.25
C GLU A 105 -7.14 27.78 6.61
N GLU A 106 -7.34 27.60 5.30
CA GLU A 106 -8.40 28.27 4.53
C GLU A 106 -9.51 27.31 4.06
N VAL A 107 -9.32 26.00 4.20
CA VAL A 107 -10.16 24.99 3.53
C VAL A 107 -10.52 23.81 4.42
N GLU A 108 -11.78 23.40 4.35
CA GLU A 108 -12.26 22.16 4.97
C GLU A 108 -12.00 20.96 4.06
N ILE A 109 -11.41 19.89 4.60
CA ILE A 109 -11.03 18.68 3.83
C ILE A 109 -12.22 18.09 3.07
N LYS A 110 -13.38 18.04 3.74
CA LYS A 110 -14.61 17.52 3.16
C LYS A 110 -15.04 18.33 1.93
N ASP A 111 -14.94 19.65 2.00
CA ASP A 111 -15.33 20.53 0.91
C ASP A 111 -14.37 20.39 -0.27
N ILE A 112 -13.06 20.25 -0.03
CA ILE A 112 -12.07 19.99 -1.09
C ILE A 112 -12.43 18.71 -1.86
N ILE A 113 -12.67 17.61 -1.15
CA ILE A 113 -12.97 16.31 -1.76
C ILE A 113 -14.31 16.37 -2.52
N GLU A 114 -15.36 16.92 -1.91
CA GLU A 114 -16.67 17.03 -2.55
C GLU A 114 -16.64 17.91 -3.80
N ASN A 115 -15.97 19.07 -3.73
CA ASN A 115 -15.86 19.99 -4.86
C ASN A 115 -15.06 19.37 -6.01
N PHE A 116 -14.00 18.63 -5.70
CA PHE A 116 -13.23 17.90 -6.70
C PHE A 116 -14.07 16.84 -7.42
N ILE A 117 -14.82 16.03 -6.67
CA ILE A 117 -15.72 15.01 -7.23
C ILE A 117 -16.80 15.67 -8.10
N LYS A 118 -17.42 16.76 -7.63
CA LYS A 118 -18.44 17.51 -8.39
C LYS A 118 -17.86 18.06 -9.70
N ALA A 119 -16.64 18.61 -9.68
CA ALA A 119 -16.00 19.17 -10.86
C ALA A 119 -15.64 18.12 -11.95
N LYS A 120 -15.36 16.87 -11.56
CA LYS A 120 -15.07 15.78 -12.53
C LYS A 120 -16.31 15.10 -13.13
N ASN A 121 -17.50 15.33 -12.58
CA ASN A 121 -18.74 14.72 -13.05
C ASN A 121 -19.11 15.31 -14.44
N PRO A 122 -19.37 14.53 -15.53
CA PRO A 122 -19.75 13.11 -15.60
C PRO A 122 -18.64 12.11 -15.93
N SER A 123 -17.37 12.52 -16.03
CA SER A 123 -16.26 11.63 -16.43
C SER A 123 -15.66 10.83 -15.26
N PHE A 124 -16.34 10.84 -14.12
CA PHE A 124 -15.86 10.23 -12.89
C PHE A 124 -16.10 8.73 -12.89
N ILE A 125 -15.01 7.96 -12.83
CA ILE A 125 -15.04 6.51 -12.62
C ILE A 125 -14.53 6.26 -11.20
N PRO A 126 -15.40 5.86 -10.26
CA PRO A 126 -14.97 5.49 -8.92
C PRO A 126 -13.94 4.37 -8.99
N THR A 127 -13.02 4.34 -8.02
CA THR A 127 -12.13 3.20 -7.89
C THR A 127 -12.88 2.00 -7.30
N ASP A 128 -12.36 0.79 -7.48
CA ASP A 128 -12.82 -0.36 -6.70
C ASP A 128 -12.04 -0.51 -5.38
N ILE A 129 -11.27 0.50 -4.94
CA ILE A 129 -10.48 0.39 -3.71
C ILE A 129 -11.43 0.48 -2.51
N LYS A 130 -11.29 -0.43 -1.55
CA LYS A 130 -11.97 -0.36 -0.25
C LYS A 130 -10.97 0.03 0.82
N VAL A 131 -11.31 1.01 1.64
CA VAL A 131 -10.45 1.44 2.74
C VAL A 131 -11.13 1.10 4.06
N PHE A 132 -10.39 0.60 5.04
CA PHE A 132 -10.88 0.28 6.37
C PHE A 132 -9.97 0.97 7.37
N LEU A 133 -10.55 1.77 8.26
CA LEU A 133 -9.81 2.53 9.26
C LEU A 133 -10.31 2.10 10.63
N THR A 134 -9.40 1.66 11.50
CA THR A 134 -9.76 1.23 12.85
C THR A 134 -8.75 1.69 13.88
N LYS A 135 -9.28 2.00 15.06
CA LYS A 135 -8.54 2.45 16.23
C LYS A 135 -8.01 1.29 17.08
N ILE A 136 -8.61 0.11 16.94
CA ILE A 136 -8.42 -1.01 17.85
C ILE A 136 -7.62 -2.09 17.15
N VAL A 137 -6.34 -2.22 17.53
CA VAL A 137 -5.42 -3.23 16.97
C VAL A 137 -5.85 -4.65 17.38
N ASN A 138 -6.49 -4.79 18.53
CA ASN A 138 -7.01 -6.06 19.03
C ASN A 138 -8.26 -6.57 18.28
N ASP A 139 -8.90 -5.71 17.47
CA ASP A 139 -10.06 -6.09 16.63
C ASP A 139 -9.62 -6.54 15.23
N LEU A 140 -8.32 -6.72 15.01
CA LEU A 140 -7.81 -7.25 13.75
C LEU A 140 -8.15 -8.74 13.62
N ASP A 141 -9.33 -9.00 13.08
CA ASP A 141 -9.76 -10.33 12.67
C ASP A 141 -9.39 -10.58 11.20
N LEU A 142 -8.23 -11.17 10.98
CA LEU A 142 -7.75 -11.59 9.67
C LEU A 142 -8.65 -12.64 9.00
N SER A 143 -9.46 -13.36 9.77
CA SER A 143 -10.35 -14.39 9.21
C SER A 143 -11.45 -13.80 8.34
N ASN A 144 -11.75 -12.51 8.52
CA ASN A 144 -12.74 -11.77 7.74
C ASN A 144 -12.15 -11.00 6.56
N ILE A 145 -10.85 -11.13 6.30
CA ILE A 145 -10.22 -10.49 5.15
C ILE A 145 -10.66 -11.21 3.87
N ASP A 146 -11.07 -10.43 2.87
CA ASP A 146 -11.48 -10.96 1.58
C ASP A 146 -10.28 -11.56 0.83
N SER A 147 -10.13 -12.88 0.93
CA SER A 147 -9.07 -13.65 0.27
C SER A 147 -9.05 -13.55 -1.26
N ASN A 148 -10.10 -13.00 -1.89
CA ASN A 148 -10.15 -12.80 -3.34
C ASN A 148 -9.60 -11.43 -3.78
N ARG A 149 -9.28 -10.55 -2.83
CA ARG A 149 -8.79 -9.19 -3.07
C ARG A 149 -7.31 -9.07 -2.71
N LYS A 150 -6.61 -8.12 -3.33
CA LYS A 150 -5.27 -7.76 -2.90
C LYS A 150 -5.37 -6.90 -1.64
N ASN A 151 -5.11 -7.52 -0.50
CA ASN A 151 -5.22 -6.86 0.81
C ASN A 151 -3.87 -6.26 1.23
N PHE A 152 -3.90 -5.00 1.62
CA PHE A 152 -2.75 -4.27 2.17
C PHE A 152 -3.11 -3.76 3.55
N ILE A 153 -2.32 -4.12 4.55
CA ILE A 153 -2.58 -3.79 5.96
C ILE A 153 -1.45 -2.90 6.46
N VAL A 154 -1.79 -1.73 7.01
CA VAL A 154 -0.86 -0.74 7.55
C VAL A 154 -1.05 -0.63 9.06
N PHE A 155 0.04 -0.78 9.80
CA PHE A 155 0.11 -0.46 11.22
C PHE A 155 0.88 0.85 11.40
N ASP A 156 0.16 1.94 11.64
CA ASP A 156 0.73 3.23 11.99
C ASP A 156 0.75 3.42 13.52
N ASP A 157 1.93 3.70 14.06
CA ASP A 157 2.20 3.94 15.48
C ASP A 157 1.67 2.90 16.48
N CYS A 158 1.29 1.71 16.00
CA CYS A 158 0.78 0.61 16.81
C CYS A 158 1.87 -0.13 17.60
N VAL A 159 3.12 0.33 17.55
CA VAL A 159 4.30 -0.28 18.21
C VAL A 159 4.16 -0.32 19.74
N ALA A 160 3.29 0.53 20.31
CA ALA A 160 2.97 0.50 21.73
C ALA A 160 2.19 -0.76 22.15
N GLN A 161 1.57 -1.50 21.23
CA GLN A 161 0.79 -2.72 21.48
C GLN A 161 1.53 -3.96 20.95
N ARG A 162 2.59 -4.36 21.67
CA ARG A 162 3.59 -5.39 21.25
C ARG A 162 3.01 -6.73 20.79
N THR A 163 1.86 -7.14 21.32
CA THR A 163 1.28 -8.48 21.09
C THR A 163 0.74 -8.67 19.68
N ALA A 164 -0.06 -7.71 19.20
CA ALA A 164 -0.68 -7.79 17.88
C ALA A 164 0.37 -7.85 16.77
N GLN A 165 1.31 -6.89 16.75
CA GLN A 165 2.37 -6.88 15.72
C GLN A 165 3.20 -8.17 15.72
N GLN A 166 3.58 -8.70 16.89
CA GLN A 166 4.36 -9.93 16.96
C GLN A 166 3.62 -11.14 16.38
N GLU A 167 2.31 -11.28 16.62
CA GLU A 167 1.51 -12.34 16.00
C GLU A 167 1.43 -12.19 14.47
N PHE A 168 1.33 -10.96 13.96
CA PHE A 168 1.25 -10.70 12.52
C PHE A 168 2.60 -10.85 11.79
N PHE A 169 3.70 -10.42 12.41
CA PHE A 169 5.04 -10.54 11.81
C PHE A 169 5.63 -11.96 11.92
N THR A 170 5.00 -12.86 12.68
CA THR A 170 5.39 -14.28 12.79
C THR A 170 4.50 -15.22 11.97
N SER A 171 3.41 -14.72 11.40
CA SER A 171 2.50 -15.49 10.52
C SER A 171 2.89 -15.38 9.04
N LEU A 172 2.27 -16.22 8.18
CA LEU A 172 2.60 -16.44 6.76
C LEU A 172 2.26 -15.26 5.81
N TYR A 173 2.42 -14.02 6.28
CA TYR A 173 2.21 -12.81 5.49
C TYR A 173 3.53 -12.27 4.94
N ILE A 174 3.47 -11.37 3.96
CA ILE A 174 4.68 -10.68 3.47
C ILE A 174 4.84 -9.38 4.26
N PRO A 175 5.84 -9.26 5.14
CA PRO A 175 6.08 -8.05 5.89
C PRO A 175 6.92 -7.04 5.10
N ILE A 176 6.49 -5.78 5.11
CA ILE A 176 7.26 -4.59 4.71
C ILE A 176 7.48 -3.79 5.98
N THR A 177 8.70 -3.84 6.52
CA THR A 177 9.07 -3.08 7.72
C THR A 177 10.00 -1.93 7.33
N ILE A 178 9.61 -0.70 7.63
CA ILE A 178 10.39 0.50 7.37
C ILE A 178 10.75 1.16 8.71
N PHE A 179 12.04 1.39 8.93
CA PHE A 179 12.55 2.12 10.08
C PHE A 179 13.08 3.49 9.66
N LEU A 180 12.43 4.56 10.11
CA LEU A 180 12.90 5.94 9.95
C LEU A 180 13.66 6.36 11.21
N ARG A 181 14.94 6.69 11.04
CA ARG A 181 15.74 7.38 12.06
C ARG A 181 15.83 8.84 11.69
N ASN A 182 15.58 9.74 12.64
CA ASN A 182 15.99 11.13 12.48
C ASN A 182 17.50 11.14 12.23
N GLY A 183 17.93 11.72 11.12
CA GLY A 183 19.33 12.05 10.93
C GLY A 183 19.77 12.92 12.10
N CYS A 184 20.86 12.55 12.77
CA CYS A 184 21.51 13.46 13.70
C CYS A 184 21.72 14.79 12.95
N ASN A 185 21.21 15.89 13.51
CA ASN A 185 21.65 17.22 13.12
C ASN A 185 23.18 17.21 13.26
N VAL A 186 23.88 17.20 12.14
CA VAL A 186 25.29 17.55 12.12
C VAL A 186 25.27 19.07 12.29
N HIS A 187 25.54 19.50 13.52
CA HIS A 187 25.76 20.90 13.87
C HIS A 187 26.89 21.50 13.02
#